data_AF-A0A967LYX1-F1
#
_entry.id   AF-A0A967LYX1-F1
#
_cell.length_a   1.000
_cell.length_b   1.000
_cell.length_c   1.000
_cell.angle_alpha   90.00
_cell.angle_beta   90.00
_cell.angle_gamma   90.00
#
_symmetry.space_group_name_H-M   'P 1'
#
loop_
_entity.id
_entity.type
_entity.pdbx_description
1 polymer ?
#
loop_
_entity_poly.entity_id
_entity_poly.type
_entity_poly.pdbx_seq_one_letter_code
_entity_poly.pdbx_strand_id
1 'polypeptide(L)'
;KINGTVLERAWLADLCAQLAEMKLTERRKLTGLEPGREDIILAGGLVTLEMMEVFGFSRFTVSDAGLLEGLFLDLCWAQSSFPDNG
;
A
#
# COMPACT_ATOMS: atom_id res chain seq x y z
N LYS A 1 -3.36 -11.80 -5.96
CA LYS A 1 -4.13 -10.61 -6.40
C LYS A 1 -4.98 -10.18 -5.21
N ILE A 2 -4.68 -9.03 -4.61
CA ILE A 2 -5.30 -8.57 -3.36
C ILE A 2 -6.04 -7.22 -3.51
N ASN A 3 -6.09 -6.67 -4.74
CA ASN A 3 -6.82 -5.45 -5.04
C ASN A 3 -8.26 -5.43 -4.48
N GLY A 4 -8.64 -4.32 -3.87
CA GLY A 4 -9.95 -4.12 -3.25
C GLY A 4 -10.12 -4.75 -1.86
N THR A 5 -9.09 -5.41 -1.34
CA THR A 5 -9.14 -5.98 0.03
C THR A 5 -9.12 -4.85 1.05
N VAL A 6 -10.11 -4.84 1.94
CA VAL A 6 -10.16 -3.92 3.08
C VAL A 6 -9.46 -4.57 4.26
N LEU A 7 -8.51 -3.86 4.86
CA LEU A 7 -7.73 -4.30 6.00
C LEU A 7 -7.93 -3.34 7.17
N GLU A 8 -7.84 -3.88 8.38
CA GLU A 8 -8.02 -3.13 9.62
C GLU A 8 -6.68 -2.68 10.20
N ARG A 9 -6.70 -1.57 10.94
CA ARG A 9 -5.53 -1.05 11.66
C ARG A 9 -4.95 -2.09 12.62
N ALA A 10 -5.82 -2.82 13.32
CA ALA A 10 -5.42 -3.85 14.27
C ALA A 10 -4.63 -4.97 13.57
N TRP A 11 -5.13 -5.45 12.43
CA TRP A 11 -4.41 -6.45 11.62
C TRP A 11 -3.03 -5.96 11.19
N LEU A 12 -2.92 -4.69 10.75
CA LEU A 12 -1.64 -4.11 10.36
C LEU A 12 -0.69 -3.97 11.55
N ALA A 13 -1.20 -3.60 12.73
CA ALA A 13 -0.42 -3.51 13.96
C ALA A 13 0.14 -4.88 14.38
N ASP A 14 -0.70 -5.92 14.34
CA ASP A 14 -0.28 -7.30 14.63
C ASP A 14 0.77 -7.79 13.64
N LEU A 15 0.61 -7.48 12.35
CA LEU A 15 1.62 -7.79 11.34
C LEU A 15 2.95 -7.06 11.61
N CYS A 16 2.91 -5.78 11.96
CA CYS A 16 4.12 -5.02 12.28
C CYS A 16 4.82 -5.58 13.52
N ALA A 17 4.07 -5.99 14.55
CA ALA A 17 4.63 -6.64 15.74
C ALA A 17 5.33 -7.96 15.39
N GLN A 18 4.69 -8.82 14.58
CA GLN A 18 5.29 -10.07 14.10
C GLN A 18 6.56 -9.81 13.28
N LEU A 19 6.53 -8.83 12.38
CA LEU A 19 7.70 -8.46 11.58
C LEU A 19 8.83 -7.93 12.45
N ALA A 20 8.54 -7.15 13.49
CA ALA A 20 9.54 -6.61 14.42
C ALA A 20 10.31 -7.72 15.18
N GLU A 21 9.65 -8.83 15.49
CA GLU A 21 10.27 -9.98 16.15
C GLU A 21 11.13 -10.84 15.20
N MET A 22 10.87 -10.77 13.89
CA MET A 22 11.61 -11.54 12.88
C MET A 22 12.98 -10.92 12.54
N LYS A 23 14.00 -11.78 12.40
CA LYS A 23 15.28 -11.41 11.80
C LYS A 23 15.13 -11.18 10.29
N LEU A 24 16.04 -10.41 9.70
CA LEU A 24 16.07 -10.16 8.24
C LEU A 24 16.08 -11.47 7.41
N THR A 25 16.82 -12.49 7.87
CA THR A 25 16.90 -13.79 7.21
C THR A 25 15.60 -14.59 7.26
N GLU A 26 14.74 -14.33 8.24
CA GLU A 26 13.40 -14.92 8.36
C GLU A 26 12.40 -14.17 7.50
N ARG A 27 12.46 -12.83 7.52
CA ARG A 27 11.63 -11.98 6.66
C ARG A 27 11.84 -12.28 5.18
N ARG A 28 13.09 -12.51 4.76
CA ARG A 28 13.43 -12.87 3.36
C ARG A 28 12.76 -14.17 2.89
N LYS A 29 12.29 -15.03 3.80
CA LYS A 29 11.59 -16.28 3.47
C LYS A 29 10.07 -16.11 3.39
N LEU A 30 9.54 -14.93 3.73
CA LEU A 30 8.11 -14.66 3.67
C LEU A 30 7.60 -14.77 2.24
N THR A 31 6.59 -15.60 2.04
CA THR A 31 5.94 -15.76 0.74
C THR A 31 5.27 -14.46 0.33
N GLY A 32 5.55 -13.99 -0.89
CA GLY A 32 5.00 -12.73 -1.41
C GLY A 32 5.81 -11.48 -1.06
N LEU A 33 6.89 -11.59 -0.30
CA LEU A 33 7.85 -10.50 -0.10
C LEU A 33 8.95 -10.58 -1.16
N GLU A 34 9.04 -9.54 -2.01
CA GLU A 34 10.10 -9.44 -3.01
C GLU A 34 11.49 -9.33 -2.33
N PRO A 35 12.52 -10.02 -2.84
CA PRO A 35 13.87 -9.92 -2.32
C PRO A 35 14.37 -8.47 -2.30
N GLY A 36 15.01 -8.06 -1.20
CA GLY A 36 15.45 -6.68 -0.98
C GLY A 36 14.39 -5.79 -0.33
N ARG A 37 13.23 -6.34 0.06
CA ARG A 37 12.22 -5.60 0.86
C ARG A 37 12.21 -5.99 2.34
N GLU A 38 12.99 -7.00 2.75
CA GLU A 38 13.04 -7.49 4.14
C GLU A 38 13.47 -6.44 5.17
N ASP A 39 14.25 -5.45 4.74
CA ASP A 39 14.76 -4.34 5.54
C ASP A 39 13.75 -3.19 5.64
N ILE A 40 13.01 -2.90 4.56
CA ILE A 40 12.07 -1.76 4.49
C ILE A 40 10.62 -2.12 4.80
N ILE A 41 10.22 -3.39 4.76
CA ILE A 41 8.81 -3.80 4.89
C ILE A 41 8.21 -3.39 6.24
N LEU A 42 8.97 -3.51 7.32
CA LEU A 42 8.53 -3.08 8.66
C LEU A 42 8.37 -1.56 8.70
N ALA A 43 9.32 -0.81 8.14
CA ALA A 43 9.24 0.65 8.11
C ALA A 43 8.01 1.13 7.34
N GLY A 44 7.69 0.52 6.19
CA GLY A 44 6.48 0.83 5.42
C GLY A 44 5.19 0.55 6.20
N GLY A 45 5.14 -0.55 6.94
CA GLY A 45 4.02 -0.87 7.82
C GLY A 45 3.83 0.16 8.94
N LEU A 46 4.91 0.55 9.62
CA LEU A 46 4.89 1.57 10.67
C LEU A 46 4.46 2.95 10.16
N VAL A 47 4.97 3.37 9.00
CA VAL A 47 4.54 4.63 8.35
C VAL A 47 3.04 4.59 8.05
N THR A 48 2.54 3.45 7.57
CA THR A 48 1.11 3.29 7.28
C THR A 48 0.27 3.36 8.56
N LEU A 49 0.70 2.70 9.64
CA LEU A 49 0.03 2.81 10.95
C LEU A 49 -0.03 4.25 11.44
N GLU A 50 1.06 4.99 11.28
CA GLU A 50 1.12 6.37 11.73
C GLU A 50 0.27 7.31 10.88
N MET A 51 0.20 7.08 9.57
CA MET A 51 -0.79 7.75 8.73
C MET A 51 -2.22 7.44 9.20
N MET A 52 -2.53 6.18 9.50
CA MET A 52 -3.86 5.82 10.00
C MET A 52 -4.19 6.50 11.32
N GLU A 53 -3.22 6.67 12.22
CA GLU A 53 -3.39 7.39 13.49
C GLU A 53 -3.57 8.89 13.28
N VAL A 54 -2.69 9.52 12.49
CA VAL A 54 -2.73 10.96 12.19
C VAL A 54 -4.04 11.38 11.53
N PHE A 55 -4.56 10.56 10.61
CA PHE A 55 -5.81 10.86 9.89
C PHE A 55 -7.06 10.24 10.53
N GLY A 56 -6.91 9.43 11.59
CA GLY A 56 -8.03 8.85 12.35
C GLY A 56 -8.81 7.73 11.64
N PHE A 57 -8.19 7.02 10.68
CA PHE A 57 -8.84 5.92 9.97
C PHE A 57 -8.54 4.56 10.62
N SER A 58 -9.56 3.71 10.75
CA SER A 58 -9.40 2.35 11.29
C SER A 58 -9.26 1.26 10.22
N ARG A 59 -9.47 1.61 8.95
CA ARG A 59 -9.43 0.69 7.80
C ARG A 59 -8.80 1.34 6.58
N PHE A 60 -8.16 0.53 5.74
CA PHE A 60 -7.64 0.95 4.43
C PHE A 60 -7.92 -0.12 3.37
N THR A 61 -7.94 0.29 2.11
CA THR A 61 -8.17 -0.61 0.96
C THR A 61 -6.87 -0.79 0.20
N VAL A 62 -6.50 -2.04 -0.09
CA VAL A 62 -5.34 -2.34 -0.92
C VAL A 62 -5.68 -2.08 -2.39
N SER A 63 -4.84 -1.30 -3.06
CA SER A 63 -4.90 -1.08 -4.50
C SER A 63 -3.69 -1.73 -5.17
N ASP A 64 -3.93 -2.61 -6.14
CA ASP A 64 -2.86 -3.11 -7.03
C ASP A 64 -2.52 -2.07 -8.13
N ALA A 65 -3.37 -1.04 -8.32
CA ALA A 65 -3.08 0.08 -9.21
C ALA A 65 -2.09 1.03 -8.54
N GLY A 66 -0.98 1.30 -9.22
CA GLY A 66 0.08 2.19 -8.78
C GLY A 66 0.04 3.55 -9.46
N LEU A 67 1.15 4.28 -9.31
CA LEU A 67 1.31 5.63 -9.82
C LEU A 67 1.18 5.70 -11.36
N LEU A 68 1.63 4.66 -12.08
CA LEU A 68 1.59 4.60 -13.53
C LEU A 68 0.15 4.48 -14.05
N GLU A 69 -0.68 3.68 -13.39
CA GLU A 69 -2.11 3.58 -13.68
C GLU A 69 -2.83 4.91 -13.43
N GLY A 70 -2.44 5.63 -12.37
CA GLY A 70 -2.92 7.00 -12.11
C GLY A 70 -2.54 7.98 -13.22
N LEU A 71 -1.27 7.96 -13.66
CA LEU A 71 -0.81 8.81 -14.76
C LEU A 71 -1.49 8.47 -16.09
N PHE A 72 -1.71 7.18 -16.37
CA PHE A 72 -2.43 6.73 -17.55
C PHE A 72 -3.87 7.23 -17.55
N LEU A 73 -4.58 7.11 -16.43
CA LEU A 73 -5.94 7.65 -16.29
C LEU A 73 -5.98 9.17 -16.47
N ASP A 74 -5.03 9.89 -15.88
CA ASP A 74 -4.92 11.35 -16.01
C ASP A 74 -4.72 11.77 -17.48
N LEU A 75 -3.83 11.09 -18.21
CA LEU A 75 -3.62 11.32 -19.64
C LEU A 75 -4.86 10.99 -20.49
N CYS A 76 -5.62 9.95 -20.14
CA CYS A 76 -6.86 9.60 -20.81
C CYS A 76 -7.99 10.61 -20.53
N TRP A 77 -8.07 11.13 -19.30
CA TRP A 77 -9.02 12.18 -18.94
C TRP A 77 -8.68 13.53 -19.59
N ALA A 78 -7.40 13.86 -19.70
CA ALA A 78 -6.93 15.04 -20.42
C ALA A 78 -7.25 14.99 -21.92
N GLN A 79 -7.18 13.82 -22.57
CA GLN A 79 -7.56 13.65 -23.98
C GLN A 79 -9.07 13.60 -24.23
N SER A 80 -9.88 13.30 -23.19
CA SER A 80 -11.34 13.22 -23.32
C SER A 80 -12.04 14.58 -23.13
N SER A 81 -11.29 15.63 -22.75
CA SER A 81 -11.80 17.00 -22.65
C SER A 81 -11.64 17.72 -23.99
N PHE A 82 -12.57 17.51 -24.94
CA PHE A 82 -13.09 18.46 -25.97
C PHE A 82 -14.06 17.69 -26.90
N PRO A 83 -15.26 18.25 -27.22
CA PRO A 83 -15.36 19.54 -27.89
C PRO A 83 -16.07 20.63 -27.06
N ASP A 84 -15.53 21.83 -27.21
CA ASP A 84 -16.12 23.11 -26.86
C ASP A 84 -17.26 23.33 -27.86
N ASN A 85 -18.50 23.26 -27.39
CA ASN A 85 -19.66 23.71 -28.16
C ASN A 85 -19.92 25.17 -27.78
N GLY A 86 -19.26 26.07 -28.51
CA GLY A 86 -19.54 27.51 -28.52
C GLY A 86 -19.55 28.02 -29.96
#